data_AF-A0A925YJE7-F1
#
_entry.id   AF-A0A925YJE7-F1
#
_cell.length_a   1.000
_cell.length_b   1.000
_cell.length_c   1.000
_cell.angle_alpha   90.00
_cell.angle_beta   90.00
_cell.angle_gamma   90.00
#
_symmetry.space_group_name_H-M   'P 1'
#
loop_
_entity.id
_entity.type
_entity.pdbx_description
1 polymer ?
#
loop_
_entity_poly.entity_id
_entity_poly.type
_entity_poly.pdbx_seq_one_letter_code
_entity_poly.pdbx_strand_id
1 'polypeptide(L)'
;MATTRFWGTVVSVRARLTLAKFESETYPTSDGHYLLINGTQTVGANPPEPGTFLVAVGPKAHEEKRFAVGDLVRGDGDPVPETNRDVCADLYRARTVHVLARAKDRNAVREPDPPRTDTPLTPEAATLASRRLLAPANLEPGGVCEPCPYGTTVAVVRLSDPRDMRRGIWSKVPACLGPADCPHYQKP
;
A
#
# COMPACT_ATOMS: atom_id res chain seq x y z
N MET A 1 18.43 10.26 9.33
CA MET A 1 17.78 8.94 9.35
C MET A 1 18.64 8.00 8.53
N ALA A 2 18.89 6.79 9.00
CA ALA A 2 19.65 5.80 8.25
C ALA A 2 18.79 5.26 7.11
N THR A 3 19.35 5.18 5.90
CA THR A 3 18.69 4.57 4.75
C THR A 3 18.55 3.07 4.96
N THR A 4 17.41 2.52 4.58
CA THR A 4 17.14 1.08 4.60
C THR A 4 17.22 0.54 3.19
N ARG A 5 18.05 -0.49 2.99
CA ARG A 5 18.08 -1.25 1.73
C ARG A 5 17.17 -2.45 1.87
N PHE A 6 16.50 -2.82 0.80
CA PHE A 6 15.61 -3.97 0.80
C PHE A 6 15.73 -4.78 -0.48
N TRP A 7 15.42 -6.06 -0.38
CA TRP A 7 15.33 -6.99 -1.50
C TRP A 7 14.29 -8.06 -1.20
N GLY A 8 13.44 -8.38 -2.17
CA GLY A 8 12.40 -9.38 -1.95
C GLY A 8 11.43 -9.52 -3.10
N THR A 9 10.41 -10.35 -2.89
CA THR A 9 9.34 -10.60 -3.85
C THR A 9 8.13 -9.76 -3.48
N VAL A 10 7.56 -9.07 -4.47
CA VAL A 10 6.30 -8.35 -4.30
C VAL A 10 5.17 -9.36 -4.08
N VAL A 11 4.52 -9.31 -2.93
CA VAL A 11 3.38 -10.18 -2.59
C VAL A 11 2.03 -9.48 -2.81
N SER A 12 2.00 -8.16 -2.75
CA SER A 12 0.81 -7.37 -3.07
C SER A 12 1.19 -6.01 -3.64
N VAL A 13 0.33 -5.47 -4.51
CA VAL A 13 0.40 -4.10 -5.00
C VAL A 13 -0.95 -3.46 -4.79
N ARG A 14 -1.01 -2.41 -3.97
CA ARG A 14 -2.25 -1.77 -3.53
C ARG A 14 -2.20 -0.29 -3.84
N ALA A 15 -3.34 0.32 -4.15
CA ALA A 15 -3.40 1.76 -4.27
C ALA A 15 -3.15 2.43 -2.90
N ARG A 16 -2.40 3.54 -2.93
CA ARG A 16 -2.14 4.39 -1.76
C ARG A 16 -3.04 5.60 -1.84
N LEU A 17 -3.92 5.76 -0.86
CA LEU A 17 -4.86 6.87 -0.77
C LEU A 17 -4.69 7.65 0.51
N THR A 18 -4.85 8.97 0.38
CA THR A 18 -5.09 9.90 1.48
C THR A 18 -6.48 10.51 1.32
N LEU A 19 -7.26 10.55 2.39
CA LEU A 19 -8.58 11.20 2.42
C LEU A 19 -8.52 12.43 3.31
N ALA A 20 -8.67 13.60 2.71
CA ALA A 20 -8.92 14.82 3.44
C ALA A 20 -10.42 14.97 3.68
N LYS A 21 -10.81 15.19 4.94
CA LYS A 21 -12.18 15.48 5.35
C LYS A 21 -12.25 16.90 5.87
N PHE A 22 -13.12 17.72 5.27
CA PHE A 22 -13.39 19.08 5.71
C PHE A 22 -14.89 19.29 5.67
N GLU A 23 -15.47 19.73 6.79
CA GLU A 23 -16.93 19.80 6.96
C GLU A 23 -17.63 18.48 6.58
N SER A 24 -18.51 18.51 5.58
CA SER A 24 -19.22 17.34 5.05
C SER A 24 -18.57 16.73 3.81
N GLU A 25 -17.50 17.34 3.31
CA GLU A 25 -16.84 16.93 2.07
C GLU A 25 -15.65 15.99 2.34
N THR A 26 -15.38 15.12 1.37
CA THR A 26 -14.25 14.20 1.39
C THR A 26 -13.50 14.32 0.07
N TYR A 27 -12.21 14.65 0.14
CA TYR A 27 -11.32 14.80 -1.00
C TYR A 27 -10.31 13.65 -1.02
N PRO A 28 -10.46 12.68 -1.94
CA PRO A 28 -9.51 11.60 -2.10
C PRO A 28 -8.33 12.03 -2.98
N THR A 29 -7.12 11.75 -2.50
CA THR A 29 -5.88 11.90 -3.27
C THR A 29 -5.20 10.55 -3.35
N SER A 30 -4.69 10.19 -4.53
CA SER A 30 -3.83 9.02 -4.69
C SER A 30 -2.37 9.42 -4.68
N ASP A 31 -1.60 8.83 -3.76
CA ASP A 31 -0.18 9.10 -3.58
C ASP A 31 0.72 8.02 -4.20
N GLY A 32 0.13 7.15 -5.03
CA GLY A 32 0.81 6.06 -5.75
C GLY A 32 0.36 4.70 -5.28
N HIS A 33 1.31 3.83 -4.96
CA HIS A 33 1.04 2.44 -4.56
C HIS A 33 1.84 2.03 -3.34
N TYR A 34 1.29 1.08 -2.60
CA TYR A 34 2.02 0.29 -1.63
C TYR A 34 2.44 -1.04 -2.27
N LEU A 35 3.71 -1.39 -2.10
CA LEU A 35 4.26 -2.70 -2.42
C LEU A 35 4.46 -3.46 -1.12
N LEU A 36 3.69 -4.52 -0.89
CA LEU A 36 3.99 -5.46 0.18
C LEU A 36 5.07 -6.40 -0.34
N ILE A 37 6.20 -6.47 0.37
CA ILE A 37 7.38 -7.23 -0.04
C ILE A 37 7.67 -8.27 1.03
N ASN A 38 7.80 -9.53 0.62
CA ASN A 38 8.39 -10.57 1.45
C ASN A 38 9.86 -10.73 1.04
N GLY A 39 10.79 -10.46 1.97
CA GLY A 39 12.20 -10.41 1.66
C GLY A 39 13.07 -10.04 2.86
N THR A 40 14.17 -9.35 2.60
CA THR A 40 15.11 -8.87 3.62
C THR A 40 15.24 -7.35 3.57
N GLN A 41 15.43 -6.75 4.74
CA GLN A 41 15.75 -5.33 4.91
C GLN A 41 17.03 -5.15 5.73
N THR A 42 17.76 -4.07 5.46
CA THR A 42 19.03 -3.75 6.12
C THR A 42 19.06 -2.26 6.46
N VAL A 43 19.02 -1.94 7.74
CA VAL A 43 19.06 -0.55 8.23
C VAL A 43 20.51 -0.16 8.53
N GLY A 44 21.05 0.80 7.77
CA GLY A 44 22.44 1.24 7.98
C GLY A 44 23.46 0.12 7.81
N ALA A 45 24.16 -0.23 8.89
CA ALA A 45 25.19 -1.28 8.93
C ALA A 45 24.74 -2.54 9.69
N ASN A 46 23.46 -2.62 10.08
CA ASN A 46 22.93 -3.78 10.80
C ASN A 46 22.91 -5.03 9.90
N PRO A 47 22.84 -6.24 10.48
CA PRO A 47 22.60 -7.45 9.71
C PRO A 47 21.27 -7.40 8.93
N PRO A 48 21.16 -8.09 7.77
CA PRO A 48 19.89 -8.21 7.06
C PRO A 48 18.85 -8.97 7.88
N GLU A 49 17.65 -8.40 8.00
CA GLU A 49 16.52 -9.00 8.71
C GLU A 49 15.46 -9.47 7.71
N PRO A 50 15.04 -10.76 7.76
CA PRO A 50 13.96 -11.26 6.93
C PRO A 50 12.59 -10.84 7.47
N GLY A 51 11.63 -10.65 6.57
CA GLY A 51 10.24 -10.38 6.94
C GLY A 51 9.39 -9.86 5.79
N THR A 52 8.16 -9.49 6.14
CA THR A 52 7.24 -8.80 5.25
C THR A 52 7.15 -7.34 5.65
N PHE A 53 7.32 -6.44 4.69
CA PHE A 53 7.26 -5.00 4.91
C PHE A 53 6.62 -4.27 3.73
N LEU A 54 6.03 -3.11 4.01
CA LEU A 54 5.30 -2.29 3.08
C LEU A 54 6.16 -1.11 2.61
N VAL A 55 6.31 -0.98 1.30
CA VAL A 55 7.08 0.09 0.65
C VAL A 55 6.14 1.01 -0.11
N ALA A 56 6.13 2.29 0.23
CA ALA A 56 5.38 3.31 -0.49
C ALA A 56 6.17 3.80 -1.71
N VAL A 57 5.56 3.67 -2.90
CA VAL A 57 6.10 4.16 -4.17
C VAL A 57 5.17 5.21 -4.76
N GLY A 58 5.75 6.25 -5.39
CA GLY A 58 4.98 7.31 -6.03
C GLY A 58 4.31 6.86 -7.34
N PRO A 59 3.31 7.62 -7.87
CA PRO A 59 2.55 7.24 -9.06
C PRO A 59 3.45 6.95 -10.27
N LYS A 60 4.38 7.86 -10.56
CA LYS A 60 5.33 7.75 -11.68
C LYS A 60 6.20 6.48 -11.61
N ALA A 61 6.63 6.09 -10.41
CA ALA A 61 7.44 4.88 -10.23
C ALA A 61 6.65 3.62 -10.61
N HIS A 62 5.38 3.54 -10.22
CA HIS A 62 4.53 2.41 -10.58
C HIS A 62 4.14 2.44 -12.07
N GLU A 63 3.86 3.61 -12.66
CA GLU A 63 3.59 3.73 -14.10
C GLU A 63 4.76 3.26 -14.96
N GLU A 64 5.99 3.66 -14.62
CA GLU A 64 7.20 3.28 -15.34
C GLU A 64 7.56 1.81 -15.14
N LYS A 65 7.51 1.32 -13.90
CA LYS A 65 8.00 -0.02 -13.57
C LYS A 65 6.93 -1.10 -13.68
N ARG A 66 5.65 -0.74 -13.60
CA ARG A 66 4.50 -1.66 -13.61
C ARG A 66 4.76 -2.84 -12.68
N PHE A 67 4.95 -2.53 -11.40
CA PHE A 67 5.19 -3.52 -10.36
C PHE A 67 4.03 -4.50 -10.34
N ALA A 68 4.33 -5.79 -10.26
CA ALA A 68 3.32 -6.84 -10.21
C ALA A 68 3.66 -7.84 -9.09
N VAL A 69 2.64 -8.54 -8.60
CA VAL A 69 2.83 -9.66 -7.68
C VAL A 69 3.75 -10.69 -8.32
N GLY A 70 4.73 -11.18 -7.54
CA GLY A 70 5.77 -12.12 -7.97
C GLY A 70 6.99 -11.46 -8.60
N ASP A 71 7.01 -10.14 -8.83
CA ASP A 71 8.23 -9.45 -9.25
C ASP A 71 9.28 -9.52 -8.13
N LEU A 72 10.53 -9.84 -8.50
CA LEU A 72 11.67 -9.72 -7.61
C LEU A 72 12.19 -8.29 -7.70
N VAL A 73 12.23 -7.58 -6.57
CA VAL A 73 12.62 -6.18 -6.50
C VAL A 73 13.74 -5.95 -5.50
N ARG A 74 14.52 -4.89 -5.72
CA ARG A 74 15.41 -4.31 -4.72
C ARG A 74 15.27 -2.80 -4.71
N GLY A 75 15.64 -2.16 -3.61
CA GLY A 75 15.72 -0.71 -3.55
C GLY A 75 16.28 -0.21 -2.24
N ASP A 76 16.27 1.11 -2.11
CA ASP A 76 16.46 1.80 -0.86
C ASP A 76 15.28 2.71 -0.54
N GLY A 77 15.06 2.95 0.75
CA GLY A 77 14.02 3.84 1.26
C GLY A 77 14.35 4.34 2.67
N ASP A 78 13.66 5.39 3.08
CA ASP A 78 13.74 5.92 4.43
C ASP A 78 12.71 5.18 5.32
N PRO A 79 13.10 4.69 6.51
CA PRO A 79 12.14 4.22 7.50
C PRO A 79 11.10 5.28 7.80
N VAL A 80 9.84 4.88 7.80
CA VAL A 80 8.74 5.71 8.26
C VAL A 80 8.67 5.57 9.79
N PRO A 81 8.86 6.66 10.56
CA PRO A 81 8.72 6.59 12.01
C PRO A 81 7.30 6.16 12.40
N GLU A 82 7.14 5.42 13.49
CA GLU A 82 5.81 5.06 14.03
C GLU A 82 4.95 6.30 14.31
N THR A 83 5.59 7.42 14.65
CA THR A 83 4.94 8.71 14.91
C THR A 83 4.46 9.42 13.64
N ASN A 84 4.84 8.93 12.45
CA ASN A 84 4.39 9.47 11.18
C ASN A 84 2.90 9.12 10.96
N ARG A 85 2.12 10.16 10.69
CA ARG A 85 0.66 10.09 10.66
C ARG A 85 0.08 10.01 9.24
N ASP A 86 0.84 10.43 8.23
CA ASP A 86 0.42 10.59 6.84
C ASP A 86 0.83 9.41 5.93
N VAL A 87 1.78 8.58 6.37
CA VAL A 87 2.27 7.42 5.62
C VAL A 87 1.95 6.13 6.37
N CYS A 88 1.18 5.26 5.71
CA CYS A 88 0.86 3.91 6.16
C CYS A 88 1.78 2.87 5.50
N ALA A 89 3.10 3.00 5.66
CA ALA A 89 4.10 2.05 5.15
C ALA A 89 5.29 1.99 6.10
N ASP A 90 6.12 0.95 5.98
CA ASP A 90 7.36 0.80 6.74
C ASP A 90 8.49 1.62 6.12
N LEU A 91 8.53 1.68 4.77
CA LEU A 91 9.52 2.43 4.01
C LEU A 91 8.85 3.45 3.07
N TYR A 92 9.38 4.67 3.04
CA TYR A 92 8.94 5.75 2.15
C TYR A 92 10.13 6.41 1.44
N ARG A 93 9.83 7.29 0.47
CA ARG A 93 10.82 7.94 -0.40
C ARG A 93 11.75 6.92 -1.04
N ALA A 94 11.18 5.82 -1.54
CA ALA A 94 11.98 4.81 -2.19
C ALA A 94 12.56 5.37 -3.50
N ARG A 95 13.84 5.80 -3.48
CA ARG A 95 14.45 6.57 -4.57
C ARG A 95 14.89 5.69 -5.75
N THR A 96 14.94 4.37 -5.56
CA THR A 96 15.61 3.43 -6.48
C THR A 96 14.97 2.03 -6.48
N VAL A 97 13.64 1.92 -6.53
CA VAL A 97 13.02 0.59 -6.65
C VAL A 97 13.28 0.01 -8.05
N HIS A 98 14.12 -1.02 -8.11
CA HIS A 98 14.47 -1.75 -9.32
C HIS A 98 13.79 -3.11 -9.34
N VAL A 99 13.29 -3.48 -10.51
CA VAL A 99 12.79 -4.83 -10.77
C VAL A 99 13.94 -5.66 -11.34
N LEU A 100 14.34 -6.69 -10.60
CA LEU A 100 15.45 -7.59 -10.93
C LEU A 100 14.99 -8.75 -11.80
N ALA A 101 13.79 -9.28 -11.53
CA ALA A 101 13.16 -10.31 -12.32
C ALA A 101 11.65 -10.09 -12.33
N ARG A 102 11.02 -10.34 -13.48
CA ARG A 102 9.56 -10.30 -13.58
C ARG A 102 8.96 -11.62 -13.13
N ALA A 103 7.74 -11.56 -12.58
CA ALA A 103 6.93 -12.76 -12.41
C ALA A 103 6.79 -13.51 -13.74
N LYS A 104 7.01 -14.82 -13.74
CA LYS A 104 6.96 -15.65 -14.96
C LYS A 104 5.57 -15.62 -15.62
N ASP A 105 4.52 -15.60 -14.80
CA ASP A 105 3.12 -15.60 -15.27
C ASP A 105 2.34 -14.40 -14.73
N ARG A 106 2.66 -13.21 -15.22
CA ARG A 106 1.94 -11.96 -14.87
C ARG A 106 0.45 -11.98 -15.19
N ASN A 107 0.05 -12.83 -16.14
CA ASN A 107 -1.31 -12.94 -16.65
C ASN A 107 -1.95 -14.30 -16.33
N ALA A 108 -1.31 -15.15 -15.52
CA ALA A 108 -1.98 -16.37 -15.09
C ALA A 108 -3.23 -15.99 -14.30
N VAL A 109 -4.39 -16.31 -14.88
CA VAL A 109 -5.68 -16.23 -14.21
C VAL A 109 -5.60 -17.23 -13.05
N ARG A 110 -5.38 -16.72 -11.85
CA ARG A 110 -5.55 -17.50 -10.62
C ARG A 110 -7.04 -17.56 -10.35
N GLU A 111 -7.54 -18.70 -9.88
CA GLU A 111 -8.95 -18.83 -9.53
C GLU A 111 -9.33 -17.71 -8.54
N PRO A 112 -10.37 -16.90 -8.85
CA PRO A 112 -10.71 -15.74 -8.06
C PRO A 112 -11.54 -16.15 -6.84
N ASP A 113 -10.91 -16.81 -5.88
CA ASP A 113 -11.43 -16.87 -4.51
C ASP A 113 -10.53 -15.94 -3.68
N PRO A 114 -11.06 -15.06 -2.82
CA PRO A 114 -10.20 -14.18 -2.09
C PRO A 114 -9.01 -14.89 -1.43
N PRO A 115 -7.83 -14.28 -1.48
CA PRO A 115 -7.55 -12.93 -1.98
C PRO A 115 -7.73 -12.76 -3.50
N ARG A 116 -8.48 -11.72 -3.89
CA ARG A 116 -8.64 -11.33 -5.30
C ARG A 116 -7.26 -11.11 -5.91
N THR A 117 -7.04 -11.53 -7.15
CA THR A 117 -5.74 -11.39 -7.85
C THR A 117 -5.81 -10.41 -9.02
N ASP A 118 -6.78 -9.50 -8.98
CA ASP A 118 -7.01 -8.49 -10.01
C ASP A 118 -5.80 -7.56 -10.16
N THR A 119 -5.76 -6.88 -11.30
CA THR A 119 -4.79 -5.78 -11.51
C THR A 119 -5.02 -4.70 -10.45
N PRO A 120 -3.95 -4.17 -9.81
CA PRO A 120 -4.06 -3.07 -8.87
C PRO A 120 -4.80 -1.88 -9.49
N LEU A 121 -5.62 -1.20 -8.68
CA LEU A 121 -6.29 0.02 -9.13
C LEU A 121 -5.26 1.06 -9.56
N THR A 122 -5.55 1.76 -10.66
CA THR A 122 -4.82 2.97 -11.02
C THR A 122 -5.05 4.05 -9.97
N PRO A 123 -4.16 5.06 -9.87
CA PRO A 123 -4.34 6.19 -8.97
C PRO A 123 -5.72 6.86 -9.10
N GLU A 124 -6.17 7.10 -10.35
CA GLU A 124 -7.47 7.69 -10.65
C GLU A 124 -8.64 6.77 -10.29
N ALA A 125 -8.56 5.48 -10.64
CA ALA A 125 -9.62 4.54 -10.26
C ALA A 125 -9.74 4.43 -8.74
N ALA A 126 -8.64 4.50 -7.99
CA ALA A 126 -8.64 4.46 -6.54
C ALA A 126 -9.29 5.71 -5.90
N THR A 127 -9.18 6.90 -6.51
CA THR A 127 -9.85 8.11 -6.00
C THR A 127 -11.37 8.06 -6.23
N LEU A 128 -11.83 7.33 -7.25
CA LEU A 128 -13.25 7.15 -7.56
C LEU A 128 -13.87 5.89 -6.91
N ALA A 129 -13.05 4.93 -6.50
CA ALA A 129 -13.53 3.68 -5.93
C ALA A 129 -14.39 3.88 -4.68
N SER A 130 -15.44 3.08 -4.57
CA SER A 130 -16.22 2.97 -3.33
C SER A 130 -15.33 2.42 -2.22
N ARG A 131 -15.48 2.99 -1.02
CA ARG A 131 -14.64 2.66 0.14
C ARG A 131 -15.48 2.03 1.21
N ARG A 132 -14.94 0.95 1.76
CA ARG A 132 -15.61 0.12 2.72
C ARG A 132 -14.68 -0.12 3.88
N LEU A 133 -15.18 -0.01 5.11
CA LEU A 133 -14.38 -0.35 6.28
C LEU A 133 -14.02 -1.84 6.22
N LEU A 134 -12.79 -2.13 6.60
CA LEU A 134 -12.26 -3.48 6.68
C LEU A 134 -11.86 -3.77 8.13
N ALA A 135 -12.08 -4.99 8.61
CA ALA A 135 -11.53 -5.39 9.90
C ALA A 135 -9.98 -5.36 9.84
N PRO A 136 -9.26 -4.77 10.81
CA PRO A 136 -7.80 -4.70 10.79
C PRO A 136 -7.12 -6.06 10.59
N ALA A 137 -7.66 -7.11 11.23
CA ALA A 137 -7.19 -8.49 11.13
C ALA A 137 -7.13 -9.04 9.69
N ASN A 138 -7.92 -8.49 8.75
CA ASN A 138 -7.85 -8.91 7.36
C ASN A 138 -6.57 -8.42 6.65
N LEU A 139 -5.91 -7.36 7.15
CA LEU A 139 -4.67 -6.81 6.59
C LEU A 139 -3.41 -7.19 7.37
N GLU A 140 -3.56 -7.78 8.55
CA GLU A 140 -2.45 -8.28 9.36
C GLU A 140 -1.75 -9.48 8.68
N PRO A 141 -0.51 -9.83 9.08
CA PRO A 141 0.19 -11.00 8.55
C PRO A 141 -0.64 -12.29 8.65
N GLY A 142 -0.82 -12.98 7.53
CA GLY A 142 -1.68 -14.16 7.40
C GLY A 142 -3.16 -13.85 7.19
N GLY A 143 -3.56 -12.57 7.18
CA GLY A 143 -4.92 -12.13 6.93
C GLY A 143 -5.36 -12.32 5.47
N VAL A 144 -6.65 -12.59 5.26
CA VAL A 144 -7.21 -12.91 3.94
C VAL A 144 -7.06 -11.79 2.90
N CYS A 145 -6.91 -10.54 3.32
CA CYS A 145 -6.70 -9.39 2.43
C CYS A 145 -5.22 -8.94 2.38
N GLU A 146 -4.30 -9.61 3.09
CA GLU A 146 -2.87 -9.28 3.06
C GLU A 146 -2.27 -9.31 1.63
N PRO A 147 -2.52 -10.33 0.79
CA PRO A 147 -2.03 -10.31 -0.60
C PRO A 147 -2.99 -9.60 -1.57
N CYS A 148 -4.20 -9.20 -1.13
CA CYS A 148 -5.23 -8.61 -1.98
C CYS A 148 -4.83 -7.20 -2.50
N PRO A 149 -5.11 -6.86 -3.77
CA PRO A 149 -4.82 -5.54 -4.36
C PRO A 149 -5.76 -4.43 -3.87
N TYR A 150 -6.90 -4.79 -3.28
CA TYR A 150 -7.94 -3.85 -2.85
C TYR A 150 -7.94 -3.53 -1.36
N GLY A 151 -7.47 -4.46 -0.51
CA GLY A 151 -7.35 -4.24 0.92
C GLY A 151 -6.15 -3.33 1.20
N THR A 152 -6.37 -2.20 1.87
CA THR A 152 -5.31 -1.22 2.13
C THR A 152 -5.58 -0.43 3.41
N THR A 153 -4.56 0.21 3.94
CA THR A 153 -4.70 1.18 5.03
C THR A 153 -4.67 2.58 4.45
N VAL A 154 -5.75 3.32 4.66
CA VAL A 154 -5.93 4.67 4.13
C VAL A 154 -5.56 5.69 5.20
N ALA A 155 -4.72 6.67 4.84
CA ALA A 155 -4.48 7.83 5.70
C ALA A 155 -5.69 8.76 5.61
N VAL A 156 -6.32 9.08 6.75
CA VAL A 156 -7.47 9.98 6.82
C VAL A 156 -7.10 11.16 7.69
N VAL A 157 -7.20 12.36 7.12
CA VAL A 157 -6.98 13.62 7.82
C VAL A 157 -8.28 14.39 7.95
N ARG A 158 -8.68 14.72 9.19
CA ARG A 158 -9.77 15.68 9.45
C ARG A 158 -9.18 17.07 9.57
N LEU A 159 -9.64 17.99 8.73
CA LEU A 159 -9.13 19.35 8.62
C LEU A 159 -10.10 20.33 9.28
N SER A 160 -9.53 21.33 9.97
CA SER A 160 -10.25 22.53 10.40
C SER A 160 -10.10 23.70 9.41
N ASP A 161 -9.04 23.69 8.59
CA ASP A 161 -8.82 24.59 7.45
C ASP A 161 -8.39 23.72 6.25
N PRO A 162 -9.08 23.76 5.10
CA PRO A 162 -8.75 22.94 3.94
C PRO A 162 -7.40 23.31 3.32
N ARG A 163 -6.83 24.47 3.68
CA ARG A 163 -5.53 24.95 3.17
C ARG A 163 -4.33 24.51 4.01
N ASP A 164 -4.56 23.96 5.22
CA ASP A 164 -3.48 23.52 6.12
C ASP A 164 -3.67 22.07 6.59
N MET A 165 -3.17 21.14 5.77
CA MET A 165 -3.16 19.71 6.11
C MET A 165 -2.28 19.36 7.31
N ARG A 166 -1.32 20.21 7.69
CA ARG A 166 -0.34 19.89 8.74
C ARG A 166 -0.96 19.90 10.13
N ARG A 167 -2.00 20.72 10.30
CA ARG A 167 -2.76 20.83 11.57
C ARG A 167 -3.93 19.85 11.66
N GLY A 168 -4.13 19.03 10.63
CA GLY A 168 -5.20 18.05 10.61
C GLY A 168 -5.05 16.96 11.68
N ILE A 169 -6.18 16.39 12.08
CA ILE A 169 -6.23 15.20 12.94
C ILE A 169 -6.16 13.97 12.05
N TRP A 170 -5.03 13.30 12.10
CA TRP A 170 -4.73 12.13 11.27
C TRP A 170 -5.15 10.83 11.95
N SER A 171 -5.61 9.88 11.13
CA SER A 171 -5.94 8.51 11.52
C SER A 171 -5.61 7.56 10.38
N LYS A 172 -5.32 6.30 10.70
CA LYS A 172 -5.06 5.24 9.71
C LYS A 172 -6.25 4.28 9.75
N VAL A 173 -6.93 4.10 8.62
CA VAL A 173 -8.19 3.34 8.55
C VAL A 173 -8.05 2.20 7.55
N PRO A 174 -8.12 0.93 8.01
CA PRO A 174 -8.24 -0.21 7.12
C PRO A 174 -9.49 -0.10 6.24
N ALA A 175 -9.31 -0.28 4.95
CA ALA A 175 -10.38 -0.16 3.97
C ALA A 175 -10.23 -1.16 2.82
N CYS A 176 -11.36 -1.46 2.18
CA CYS A 176 -11.44 -2.19 0.93
C CYS A 176 -11.89 -1.24 -0.18
N LEU A 177 -11.14 -1.23 -1.28
CA LEU A 177 -11.46 -0.51 -2.53
C LEU A 177 -12.06 -1.44 -3.60
N GLY A 178 -12.33 -2.69 -3.23
CA GLY A 178 -12.72 -3.76 -4.14
C GLY A 178 -14.21 -3.76 -4.46
N PRO A 179 -14.64 -4.68 -5.33
CA PRO A 179 -16.02 -4.78 -5.77
C PRO A 179 -16.97 -5.15 -4.61
N ALA A 180 -18.26 -4.88 -4.80
CA ALA A 180 -19.30 -5.02 -3.78
C ALA A 180 -19.61 -6.46 -3.36
N ASP A 181 -19.31 -7.40 -4.25
CA ASP A 181 -19.55 -8.83 -4.14
C ASP A 181 -18.44 -9.58 -3.37
N CYS A 182 -17.43 -8.89 -2.85
CA CYS A 182 -16.35 -9.54 -2.10
C CYS A 182 -16.90 -10.14 -0.78
N PRO A 183 -16.75 -11.45 -0.53
CA PRO A 183 -17.36 -12.10 0.64
C PRO A 183 -16.70 -11.68 1.96
N HIS A 184 -15.47 -11.17 1.95
CA HIS A 184 -14.79 -10.65 3.14
C HIS A 184 -15.18 -9.22 3.51
N TYR A 185 -16.00 -8.55 2.68
CA TYR A 185 -16.59 -7.27 3.06
C TYR A 185 -17.66 -7.46 4.15
N GLN A 186 -18.26 -8.65 4.24
CA GLN A 186 -19.21 -9.00 5.28
C GLN A 186 -18.56 -9.93 6.31
N LYS A 187 -17.99 -9.33 7.36
CA LYS A 187 -18.19 -9.72 8.76
C LYS A 187 -17.45 -8.76 9.71
N PRO A 188 -18.00 -8.47 10.91
CA PRO A 188 -19.13 -9.14 11.55
C PRO A 188 -20.50 -8.73 10.99
#